data_AF-M5G7Y3-F1
#
_entry.id   AF-M5G7Y3-F1
#
_cell.length_a   1.000
_cell.length_b   1.000
_cell.length_c   1.000
_cell.angle_alpha   90.00
_cell.angle_beta   90.00
_cell.angle_gamma   90.00
#
_symmetry.space_group_name_H-M   'P 1'
#
loop_
_entity.id
_entity.type
_entity.pdbx_description
1 polymer ?
#
loop_
_entity_poly.entity_id
_entity_poly.type
_entity_poly.pdbx_seq_one_letter_code
_entity_poly.pdbx_strand_id
1 'polypeptide(L)'
;MHARAQAQIQAAQVQVEEQARVASEQIDLPDIATEYSDSDDEDRVRNYTIPHWANSPELRNQLQAQSNINPDSIFGAIRPLHMDEIFRSRQSRFRARTSSANWIGQDRLTPQEEMDYARRMGFL
;
A
#
# COMPACT_ATOMS: atom_id res chain seq x y z
N MET A 1 30.80 38.02 17.56
CA MET A 1 29.85 37.30 18.44
C MET A 1 28.67 36.66 17.69
N HIS A 2 28.16 37.24 16.60
CA HIS A 2 26.98 36.72 15.87
C HIS A 2 27.20 35.38 15.12
N ALA A 3 28.36 35.19 14.48
CA ALA A 3 28.63 33.97 13.70
C ALA A 3 28.67 32.68 14.55
N ARG A 4 29.14 32.78 15.79
CA ARG A 4 29.19 31.64 16.74
C ARG A 4 27.80 31.24 17.22
N ALA A 5 26.90 32.22 17.41
CA ALA A 5 25.52 31.97 17.78
C ALA A 5 24.74 31.29 16.64
N GLN A 6 24.94 31.72 15.38
CA GLN A 6 24.34 31.06 14.21
C GLN A 6 24.84 29.62 14.04
N ALA A 7 26.15 29.37 14.19
CA ALA A 7 26.71 28.02 14.08
C ALA A 7 26.14 27.05 15.14
N GLN A 8 25.89 27.52 16.36
CA GLN A 8 25.28 26.71 17.42
C GLN A 8 23.82 26.38 17.13
N ILE A 9 23.06 27.33 16.59
CA ILE A 9 21.65 27.10 16.19
C ILE A 9 21.58 26.08 15.05
N GLN A 10 22.48 26.17 14.08
CA GLN A 10 22.51 25.26 12.93
C GLN A 10 22.93 23.85 13.34
N ALA A 11 23.91 23.70 14.24
CA ALA A 11 24.29 22.41 14.81
C ALA A 11 23.15 21.78 15.63
N ALA A 12 22.39 22.58 16.39
CA ALA A 12 21.24 22.10 17.13
C ALA A 12 20.11 21.62 16.19
N GLN A 13 19.89 22.32 15.07
CA GLN A 13 18.92 21.91 14.05
C GLN A 13 19.30 20.56 13.41
N VAL A 14 20.56 20.37 13.06
CA VAL A 14 21.06 19.10 12.50
C VAL A 14 20.89 17.95 13.49
N GLN A 15 21.18 18.18 14.77
CA GLN A 15 20.99 17.16 15.81
C GLN A 15 19.52 16.79 16.01
N VAL A 16 18.60 17.76 15.94
CA VAL A 16 17.15 17.51 16.03
C VAL A 16 16.64 16.73 14.80
N GLU A 17 17.11 17.07 13.61
CA GLU A 17 16.78 16.32 12.39
C GLU A 17 17.32 14.89 12.42
N GLU A 18 18.53 14.68 12.92
CA GLU A 18 19.16 13.37 13.03
C GLU A 18 18.47 12.50 14.10
N GLN A 19 18.11 13.08 15.25
CA GLN A 19 17.29 12.42 16.26
C GLN A 19 15.89 12.06 15.72
N ALA A 20 15.27 12.93 14.91
CA ALA A 20 13.99 12.65 14.28
C ALA A 20 14.08 11.52 13.22
N ARG A 21 15.20 11.42 12.49
CA ARG A 21 15.48 10.32 11.55
C ARG A 21 15.66 9.00 12.29
N VAL A 22 16.48 8.95 13.34
CA VAL A 22 16.71 7.73 14.14
C VAL A 22 15.41 7.24 14.80
N ALA A 23 14.61 8.14 15.35
CA ALA A 23 13.29 7.81 15.90
C ALA A 23 12.30 7.28 14.83
N SER A 24 12.56 7.56 13.54
CA SER A 24 11.76 7.04 12.42
C SER A 24 12.24 5.69 11.89
N GLU A 25 13.50 5.30 12.14
CA GLU A 25 14.07 4.00 11.76
C GLU A 25 13.81 2.93 12.83
N GLN A 26 13.64 3.34 14.09
CA GLN A 26 13.36 2.45 15.21
C GLN A 26 11.89 2.50 15.60
N ILE A 27 11.03 1.99 14.72
CA ILE A 27 9.60 1.85 14.97
C ILE A 27 9.32 0.35 15.02
N ASP A 28 9.13 -0.17 16.23
CA ASP A 28 8.45 -1.45 16.40
C ASP A 28 6.99 -1.20 16.06
N LEU A 29 6.62 -1.51 14.81
CA LEU A 29 5.22 -1.63 14.46
C LEU A 29 4.66 -2.78 15.32
N PRO A 30 3.52 -2.59 15.99
CA PRO A 30 2.83 -3.72 16.58
C PRO A 30 2.56 -4.75 15.48
N ASP A 31 2.61 -6.03 15.83
CA ASP A 31 2.20 -7.09 14.92
C ASP A 31 0.84 -6.71 14.32
N ILE A 32 0.77 -6.79 13.00
CA ILE A 32 -0.48 -6.52 12.29
C ILE A 32 -1.51 -7.45 12.91
N ALA A 33 -2.62 -6.90 13.40
CA ALA A 33 -3.79 -7.69 13.74
C ALA A 33 -4.38 -8.22 12.42
N THR A 34 -3.68 -9.16 11.80
CA THR A 34 -4.24 -10.03 10.77
C THR A 34 -5.41 -10.72 11.46
N GLU A 35 -6.64 -10.56 10.94
CA GLU A 35 -7.80 -11.30 11.47
C GLU A 35 -7.58 -12.83 11.43
N TYR A 36 -6.56 -13.27 10.70
CA TYR A 36 -6.12 -14.65 10.60
C TYR A 36 -5.07 -15.09 11.64
N SER A 37 -4.61 -14.21 12.54
CA SER A 37 -3.63 -14.56 13.59
C SER A 37 -4.27 -14.89 14.94
N ASP A 38 -5.58 -14.69 15.08
CA ASP A 38 -6.33 -15.23 16.21
C ASP A 38 -6.95 -16.55 15.76
N SER A 39 -6.34 -17.66 16.16
CA SER A 39 -6.85 -19.01 15.84
C SER A 39 -8.26 -19.27 16.43
N ASP A 40 -8.79 -18.34 17.22
CA ASP A 40 -10.15 -18.37 17.76
C ASP A 40 -11.22 -17.92 16.74
N ASP A 41 -10.82 -17.33 15.59
CA ASP A 41 -11.77 -16.91 14.54
C ASP A 41 -12.18 -18.06 13.59
N GLU A 42 -11.49 -19.22 13.66
CA GLU A 42 -11.89 -20.44 12.93
C GLU A 42 -13.23 -21.02 13.44
N ASP A 43 -13.55 -20.77 14.71
CA ASP A 43 -14.79 -21.23 15.38
C ASP A 43 -15.91 -20.18 15.39
N ARG A 44 -15.68 -19.00 14.77
CA ARG A 44 -16.71 -17.97 14.71
C ARG A 44 -17.84 -18.42 13.79
N VAL A 45 -19.03 -18.55 14.36
CA VAL A 45 -20.23 -18.95 13.63
C VAL A 45 -20.43 -18.01 12.45
N ARG A 46 -20.23 -18.52 11.23
CA ARG A 46 -20.46 -17.78 9.99
C ARG A 46 -21.88 -17.23 10.02
N ASN A 47 -22.01 -15.91 10.10
CA ASN A 47 -23.31 -15.22 10.13
C ASN A 47 -23.90 -15.01 8.73
N TYR A 48 -23.26 -15.53 7.68
CA TYR A 48 -23.72 -15.45 6.31
C TYR A 48 -23.68 -16.83 5.64
N THR A 49 -24.60 -17.04 4.70
CA THR A 49 -24.62 -18.23 3.86
C THR A 49 -23.74 -17.97 2.63
N ILE A 50 -22.81 -18.89 2.32
CA ILE A 50 -21.97 -18.79 1.14
C ILE A 50 -22.84 -19.05 -0.10
N PRO A 51 -22.91 -18.11 -1.06
CA PRO A 51 -23.72 -18.30 -2.26
C PRO A 51 -23.13 -19.40 -3.16
N HIS A 52 -23.96 -20.02 -3.99
CA HIS A 52 -23.53 -21.14 -4.84
C HIS A 52 -22.38 -20.79 -5.80
N TRP A 53 -22.34 -19.57 -6.34
CA TRP A 53 -21.26 -19.13 -7.23
C TRP A 53 -19.89 -19.06 -6.54
N ALA A 54 -19.87 -18.91 -5.21
CA ALA A 54 -18.65 -18.87 -4.41
C ALA A 54 -18.20 -20.25 -3.89
N ASN A 55 -18.88 -21.33 -4.32
CA ASN A 55 -18.54 -22.70 -3.99
C ASN A 55 -18.07 -23.49 -5.23
N SER A 56 -17.23 -24.50 -5.00
CA SER A 56 -16.89 -25.49 -6.04
C SER A 56 -18.14 -26.33 -6.37
N PRO A 57 -18.44 -26.64 -7.64
CA PRO A 57 -17.62 -26.47 -8.85
C PRO A 57 -17.79 -25.13 -9.58
N GLU A 58 -18.84 -24.36 -9.28
CA GLU A 58 -19.19 -23.13 -10.01
C GLU A 58 -18.09 -22.08 -9.95
N LEU A 59 -17.50 -21.86 -8.77
CA LEU A 59 -16.38 -20.94 -8.59
C LEU A 59 -15.22 -21.27 -9.54
N ARG A 60 -14.88 -22.57 -9.68
CA ARG A 60 -13.78 -23.01 -10.54
C ARG A 60 -14.08 -22.72 -12.01
N ASN A 61 -15.30 -22.99 -12.46
CA ASN A 61 -15.73 -22.70 -13.82
C ASN A 61 -15.67 -21.20 -14.12
N GLN A 62 -16.12 -20.36 -13.18
CA GLN A 62 -16.07 -18.90 -13.32
C GLN A 62 -14.64 -18.37 -13.35
N LEU A 63 -13.76 -18.84 -12.46
CA LEU A 63 -12.34 -18.45 -12.46
C LEU A 63 -11.65 -18.84 -13.77
N GLN A 64 -11.96 -20.01 -14.32
CA GLN A 64 -11.42 -20.43 -15.61
C GLN A 64 -11.91 -19.51 -16.74
N ALA A 65 -13.19 -19.16 -16.75
CA ALA A 65 -13.75 -18.23 -17.74
C ALA A 65 -13.16 -16.81 -17.62
N GLN A 66 -12.87 -16.35 -16.40
CA GLN A 66 -12.32 -15.02 -16.11
C GLN A 66 -10.81 -14.91 -16.33
N SER A 67 -10.09 -16.04 -16.48
CA SER A 67 -8.63 -16.08 -16.47
C SER A 67 -7.92 -15.18 -17.51
N ASN A 68 -8.53 -14.97 -18.68
CA ASN A 68 -7.95 -14.17 -19.78
C ASN A 68 -8.64 -12.81 -19.95
N ILE A 69 -9.49 -12.41 -19.00
CA ILE A 69 -10.19 -11.12 -19.06
C ILE A 69 -9.27 -10.04 -18.50
N ASN A 70 -9.01 -9.00 -19.29
CA ASN A 70 -8.18 -7.89 -18.85
C ASN A 70 -8.95 -7.03 -17.80
N PRO A 71 -8.50 -6.96 -16.54
CA PRO A 71 -9.17 -6.18 -15.50
C PRO A 71 -9.13 -4.67 -15.78
N ASP A 72 -8.09 -4.17 -16.43
CA ASP A 72 -7.95 -2.73 -16.75
C ASP A 72 -9.02 -2.28 -17.74
N SER A 73 -9.52 -3.20 -18.60
CA SER A 73 -10.61 -2.90 -19.52
C SER A 73 -11.97 -2.73 -18.82
N ILE A 74 -12.13 -3.29 -17.62
CA ILE A 74 -13.37 -3.28 -16.83
C ILE A 74 -13.32 -2.17 -15.79
N PHE A 75 -12.24 -2.12 -15.00
CA PHE A 75 -12.11 -1.23 -13.85
C PHE A 75 -11.31 0.05 -14.15
N GLY A 76 -10.54 0.05 -15.24
CA GLY A 76 -9.58 1.11 -15.55
C GLY A 76 -8.33 1.06 -14.67
N ALA A 77 -7.41 1.97 -14.96
CA ALA A 77 -6.17 2.09 -14.19
C ALA A 77 -6.44 2.54 -12.74
N ILE A 78 -5.71 1.94 -11.80
CA ILE A 78 -5.78 2.30 -10.38
C ILE A 78 -5.30 3.75 -10.21
N ARG A 79 -6.19 4.62 -9.72
CA ARG A 79 -5.87 6.02 -9.47
C ARG A 79 -5.02 6.17 -8.19
N PRO A 80 -4.20 7.24 -8.11
CA PRO A 80 -3.49 7.58 -6.87
C PRO A 80 -4.46 7.70 -5.68
N LEU A 81 -4.02 7.19 -4.53
CA LEU A 81 -4.81 7.24 -3.31
C LEU A 81 -4.69 8.62 -2.65
N HIS A 82 -5.81 9.34 -2.56
CA HIS A 82 -5.89 10.61 -1.85
C HIS A 82 -6.45 10.39 -0.45
N MET A 83 -5.56 10.36 0.55
CA MET A 83 -5.94 10.08 1.94
C MET A 83 -6.87 11.14 2.52
N ASP A 84 -6.77 12.39 2.05
CA ASP A 84 -7.64 13.50 2.45
C ASP A 84 -9.10 13.30 2.02
N GLU A 85 -9.34 12.56 0.93
CA GLU A 85 -10.70 12.28 0.43
C GLU A 85 -11.37 11.15 1.22
N ILE A 86 -10.57 10.15 1.63
CA ILE A 86 -11.06 8.97 2.35
C ILE A 86 -11.28 9.29 3.82
N PHE A 87 -10.27 9.87 4.45
CA PHE A 87 -10.33 10.25 5.85
C PHE A 87 -10.69 11.72 5.91
N ARG A 88 -11.93 12.02 6.31
CA ARG A 88 -12.40 13.37 6.68
C ARG A 88 -11.71 13.91 7.93
N SER A 89 -10.41 13.68 8.09
CA SER A 89 -9.59 14.01 9.25
C SER A 89 -8.62 15.13 8.89
N ARG A 90 -8.16 15.88 9.89
CA ARG A 90 -7.19 16.96 9.68
C ARG A 90 -5.83 16.38 9.30
N GLN A 91 -5.20 16.94 8.25
CA GLN A 91 -3.96 16.46 7.60
C GLN A 91 -2.74 16.24 8.51
N SER A 92 -2.81 16.63 9.79
CA SER A 92 -1.70 16.62 10.75
C SER A 92 -1.20 15.21 11.13
N ARG A 93 -1.91 14.13 10.78
CA ARG A 93 -1.50 12.75 11.10
C ARG A 93 -0.88 11.99 9.92
N PHE A 94 -0.87 12.56 8.71
CA PHE A 94 -0.18 11.93 7.59
C PHE A 94 1.31 12.22 7.68
N ARG A 95 2.10 11.18 7.94
CA ARG A 95 3.56 11.28 7.96
C ARG A 95 4.05 11.61 6.56
N ALA A 96 5.15 12.37 6.48
CA ALA A 96 5.80 12.63 5.21
C ALA A 96 6.20 11.31 4.53
N ARG A 97 6.02 11.23 3.20
CA ARG A 97 6.36 10.05 2.41
C ARG A 97 7.84 9.72 2.58
N THR A 98 8.14 8.51 3.03
CA THR A 98 9.51 7.97 3.07
C THR A 98 9.86 7.29 1.74
N SER A 99 11.11 6.88 1.55
CA SER A 99 11.62 6.31 0.29
C SER A 99 10.83 5.12 -0.23
N SER A 100 10.24 4.29 0.64
CA SER A 100 9.39 3.15 0.26
C SER A 100 8.08 3.54 -0.45
N ALA A 101 7.70 4.81 -0.36
CA ALA A 101 6.51 5.35 -1.01
C ALA A 101 6.84 6.19 -2.26
N ASN A 102 8.10 6.24 -2.72
CA ASN A 102 8.52 7.05 -3.86
C ASN A 102 8.84 6.20 -5.11
N TRP A 103 7.80 5.78 -5.82
CA TRP A 103 7.90 5.02 -7.09
C TRP A 103 7.98 5.93 -8.33
N ILE A 104 8.53 7.14 -8.19
CA ILE A 104 8.61 8.15 -9.26
C ILE A 104 9.98 8.06 -9.93
N GLY A 105 10.04 8.13 -11.26
CA GLY A 105 11.30 8.29 -12.00
C GLY A 105 11.79 7.02 -12.70
N GLN A 106 12.70 6.26 -12.09
CA GLN A 106 13.21 5.01 -12.68
C GLN A 106 12.37 3.79 -12.29
N ASP A 107 11.65 3.85 -11.16
CA ASP A 107 10.87 2.73 -10.62
C ASP A 107 9.43 2.66 -11.16
N ARG A 108 9.11 3.43 -12.19
CA ARG A 108 7.79 3.39 -12.86
C ARG A 108 7.80 2.34 -13.96
N LEU A 109 6.67 1.65 -14.12
CA LEU A 109 6.49 0.72 -15.24
C LEU A 109 6.72 1.43 -16.57
N THR A 110 7.49 0.76 -17.42
CA THR A 110 7.69 1.16 -18.80
C THR A 110 6.57 0.58 -19.68
N PRO A 111 6.25 1.23 -20.81
CA PRO A 111 5.26 0.70 -21.75
C PRO A 111 5.59 -0.71 -22.25
N GLN A 112 6.89 -1.04 -22.34
CA GLN A 112 7.33 -2.36 -22.76
C GLN A 112 6.99 -3.44 -21.71
N GLU A 113 7.19 -3.15 -20.44
CA GLU A 113 6.82 -4.06 -19.34
C GLU A 113 5.31 -4.28 -19.27
N GLU A 114 4.52 -3.22 -19.48
CA GLU A 114 3.05 -3.32 -19.56
C GLU A 114 2.61 -4.22 -20.72
N MET A 115 3.22 -4.07 -21.90
CA MET A 115 2.92 -4.90 -23.07
C MET A 115 3.33 -6.37 -22.87
N ASP A 116 4.51 -6.61 -22.29
CA ASP A 116 5.00 -7.96 -22.01
C ASP A 116 4.15 -8.66 -20.95
N TYR A 117 3.68 -7.92 -19.94
CA TYR A 117 2.69 -8.40 -18.98
C TYR A 117 1.37 -8.78 -19.67
N ALA A 118 0.81 -7.88 -20.49
CA ALA A 118 -0.44 -8.13 -21.20
C ALA A 118 -0.35 -9.36 -22.12
N ARG A 119 0.78 -9.55 -22.82
CA ARG A 119 1.03 -10.75 -23.64
C ARG A 119 1.10 -12.02 -22.77
N ARG A 120 1.82 -11.98 -21.64
CA ARG A 120 1.93 -13.11 -20.71
C ARG A 120 0.58 -13.53 -20.15
N MET A 121 -0.29 -12.56 -19.87
CA MET A 121 -1.62 -12.78 -19.33
C MET A 121 -2.68 -13.14 -20.38
N GLY A 122 -2.33 -13.12 -21.68
CA GLY A 122 -3.27 -13.41 -22.76
C GLY A 122 -4.32 -12.31 -22.98
N PHE A 123 -3.99 -11.06 -22.61
CA PHE A 123 -4.87 -9.91 -22.78
C PHE A 123 -4.78 -9.26 -24.18
N LEU A 124 -3.75 -9.64 -24.97
CA LEU A 124 -3.45 -9.14 -26.32
C LEU A 124 -3.19 -10.31 -27.28
#